data_AF-X1JNX0-F1
#
_entry.id   AF-X1JNX0-F1
#
_cell.length_a   1.000
_cell.length_b   1.000
_cell.length_c   1.000
_cell.angle_alpha   90.00
_cell.angle_beta   90.00
_cell.angle_gamma   90.00
#
_symmetry.space_group_name_H-M   'P 1'
#
loop_
_entity.id
_entity.type
_entity.pdbx_description
1 polymer ?
#
loop_
_entity_poly.entity_id
_entity_poly.type
_entity_poly.pdbx_seq_one_letter_code
_entity_poly.pdbx_strand_id
1 'polypeptide(L)' 'TPTKSLHKAYEIAKQAGLEFVYLGNLPYSKYENTYCPKCSSLVIERSGFEINKLFLNSHGNCKFCGRNISK' A
#
# COMPACT_ATOMS: atom_id res chain seq x y z
N THR A 1 18.11 -2.65 8.85
CA THR A 1 17.11 -2.69 9.95
C THR A 1 16.53 -4.08 10.09
N PRO A 2 16.40 -4.67 11.30
CA PRO A 2 15.84 -6.01 11.45
C PRO A 2 14.38 -6.11 10.97
N THR A 3 14.05 -7.16 10.22
CA THR A 3 12.71 -7.36 9.61
C THR A 3 11.59 -7.40 10.64
N LYS A 4 11.83 -8.00 11.81
CA LYS A 4 10.85 -8.06 12.91
C LYS A 4 10.45 -6.66 13.40
N SER A 5 11.42 -5.74 13.48
CA SER A 5 11.16 -4.35 13.89
C SER A 5 10.36 -3.58 12.85
N LEU A 6 10.62 -3.84 11.56
CA LEU A 6 9.87 -3.25 10.45
C LEU A 6 8.41 -3.71 10.47
N HIS A 7 8.15 -5.01 10.60
CA HIS A 7 6.79 -5.53 10.72
C HIS A 7 6.07 -4.95 11.95
N LYS A 8 6.74 -4.84 13.09
CA LYS A 8 6.14 -4.23 14.29
C LYS A 8 5.75 -2.77 14.05
N ALA A 9 6.61 -1.98 13.40
CA ALA A 9 6.31 -0.61 13.05
C ALA A 9 5.13 -0.50 12.06
N TYR A 10 5.06 -1.41 11.09
CA TYR A 10 3.94 -1.52 10.16
C TYR A 10 2.61 -1.74 10.88
N GLU A 11 2.55 -2.70 11.81
CA GLU A 11 1.34 -2.99 12.58
C GLU A 11 0.90 -1.80 13.45
N ILE A 12 1.85 -1.13 14.13
CA ILE A 12 1.55 0.07 14.93
C ILE A 12 0.97 1.18 14.06
N ALA A 13 1.56 1.42 12.88
CA ALA A 13 1.07 2.41 11.93
C ALA A 13 -0.35 2.10 11.44
N LYS A 14 -0.64 0.83 11.12
CA LYS A 14 -1.99 0.39 10.75
C LYS A 14 -2.99 0.56 11.90
N GLN A 15 -2.61 0.21 13.14
CA GLN A 15 -3.45 0.37 14.33
C GLN A 15 -3.71 1.85 14.67
N ALA A 16 -2.77 2.74 14.36
CA ALA A 16 -2.92 4.19 14.50
C ALA A 16 -3.87 4.81 13.44
N GLY A 17 -4.40 4.00 12.52
CA GLY A 17 -5.34 4.46 11.49
C GLY A 17 -4.67 4.93 10.20
N LEU A 18 -3.36 4.68 10.01
CA LEU A 18 -2.71 5.00 8.73
C LEU A 18 -3.23 4.04 7.64
N GLU A 19 -3.85 4.63 6.62
CA GLU A 19 -4.44 3.89 5.50
C GLU A 19 -3.33 3.27 4.64
N PHE A 20 -2.27 4.03 4.36
CA PHE A 20 -1.16 3.66 3.49
C PHE A 20 0.16 3.62 4.29
N VAL A 21 0.72 2.43 4.45
CA VAL A 21 1.95 2.19 5.21
C VAL A 21 2.88 1.37 4.34
N TYR A 22 4.13 1.79 4.23
CA TYR A 22 5.12 1.15 3.36
C TYR A 22 6.38 0.80 4.14
N LEU A 23 7.03 -0.32 3.79
CA LEU A 23 8.32 -0.72 4.36
C LEU A 23 9.45 -0.55 3.34
N GLY A 24 9.95 0.69 3.19
CA GLY A 24 11.01 0.99 2.22
C GLY A 24 12.38 0.35 2.51
N ASN A 25 12.60 -0.13 3.74
CA ASN A 25 13.79 -0.90 4.11
C ASN A 25 13.67 -2.40 3.77
N LEU A 26 12.58 -2.81 3.13
CA LEU A 26 12.30 -4.17 2.71
C LEU A 26 11.91 -4.19 1.22
N PRO A 27 12.89 -4.02 0.31
CA PRO A 27 12.64 -3.91 -1.11
C PRO A 27 12.09 -5.21 -1.70
N TYR A 28 11.38 -5.09 -2.82
CA TYR A 28 10.76 -6.20 -3.55
C TYR A 28 9.79 -7.02 -2.69
N SER A 29 9.10 -6.33 -1.77
CA SER A 29 8.13 -6.95 -0.87
C SER A 29 6.73 -6.40 -1.11
N LYS A 30 5.73 -7.18 -0.70
CA LYS A 30 4.33 -6.74 -0.75
C LYS A 30 4.06 -5.43 0.01
N TYR A 31 4.95 -5.03 0.91
CA TYR A 31 4.81 -3.81 1.71
C TYR A 31 5.24 -2.54 0.96
N GLU A 32 5.62 -2.65 -0.31
CA GLU A 32 5.80 -1.50 -1.22
C GLU A 32 4.52 -1.22 -2.04
N ASN A 33 3.57 -2.15 -2.01
CA ASN A 33 2.32 -2.05 -2.76
C ASN A 33 1.28 -1.20 -2.02
N THR A 34 0.41 -0.54 -2.78
CA THR A 34 -0.74 0.17 -2.24
C THR A 34 -1.96 -0.75 -2.29
N TYR A 35 -2.59 -0.95 -1.13
CA TYR A 35 -3.86 -1.67 -1.00
C TYR A 35 -4.99 -0.69 -0.67
N CYS A 36 -6.18 -0.97 -1.20
CA CYS A 36 -7.37 -0.17 -0.92
C CYS A 36 -7.75 -0.30 0.58
N PRO A 37 -7.86 0.80 1.34
CA PRO A 37 -8.21 0.73 2.76
C PRO A 37 -9.66 0.25 3.00
N LYS A 38 -10.53 0.35 1.99
CA LYS A 38 -11.94 -0.07 2.08
C LYS A 38 -12.16 -1.56 1.77
N CYS A 39 -11.49 -2.10 0.76
CA CYS A 39 -11.76 -3.45 0.25
C CYS A 39 -10.52 -4.37 0.21
N SER A 40 -9.37 -3.89 0.69
CA SER A 40 -8.09 -4.62 0.76
C SER A 40 -7.53 -5.09 -0.57
N SER A 41 -8.14 -4.75 -1.71
CA SER A 41 -7.62 -5.09 -3.04
C SER A 41 -6.33 -4.34 -3.34
N LEU A 42 -5.37 -5.00 -4.00
CA LEU A 42 -4.18 -4.37 -4.55
C LEU A 42 -4.60 -3.32 -5.59
N VAL A 43 -4.21 -2.06 -5.39
CA VAL A 43 -4.54 -0.96 -6.31
C VAL A 43 -3.33 -0.38 -7.03
N ILE A 44 -2.14 -0.47 -6.44
CA ILE A 44 -0.88 -0.11 -7.09
C ILE A 44 0.16 -1.16 -6.72
N GLU A 45 0.68 -1.86 -7.72
CA GLU A 45 1.82 -2.76 -7.56
C GLU A 45 3.11 -2.00 -7.88
N ARG A 46 4.10 -2.07 -6.98
CA ARG A 46 5.35 -1.31 -7.08
C ARG A 46 6.56 -2.21 -6.81
N SER A 47 7.68 -1.85 -7.43
CA SER A 47 9.01 -2.36 -7.09
C SER A 47 9.94 -1.15 -6.99
N GLY A 48 10.32 -0.75 -5.78
CA GLY A 48 11.05 0.50 -5.57
C GLY A 48 10.30 1.72 -6.13
N PHE A 49 10.93 2.45 -7.05
CA PHE A 49 10.35 3.65 -7.67
C PHE A 49 9.43 3.35 -8.87
N GLU A 50 9.42 2.11 -9.36
CA GLU A 50 8.66 1.72 -10.54
C GLU A 50 7.24 1.26 -10.17
N ILE A 51 6.27 1.62 -11.01
CA ILE A 51 4.89 1.13 -10.94
C ILE A 51 4.77 -0.02 -11.94
N ASN A 52 4.52 -1.22 -11.43
CA ASN A 52 4.38 -2.42 -12.25
C ASN A 52 2.94 -2.57 -12.77
N LYS A 53 1.95 -2.28 -11.91
CA LYS A 53 0.52 -2.37 -12.25
C LYS A 53 -0.29 -1.30 -11.54
N LEU A 54 -1.33 -0.82 -12.23
CA LEU A 54 -2.28 0.16 -11.71
C LEU A 54 -3.72 -0.36 -11.85
N PHE A 55 -4.43 -0.45 -10.74
CA PHE A 55 -5.84 -0.84 -10.67
C PHE A 55 -6.71 0.31 -10.12
N LEU A 56 -6.43 1.51 -10.62
CA LEU A 56 -7.24 2.71 -10.40
C LEU A 56 -8.04 3.01 -11.66
N ASN A 57 -9.20 3.63 -11.49
CA ASN A 57 -9.93 4.22 -12.61
C ASN A 57 -9.34 5.60 -13.00
N SER A 58 -9.89 6.21 -14.05
CA SER A 58 -9.49 7.54 -14.55
C SER A 58 -9.58 8.67 -13.51
N HIS A 59 -10.30 8.46 -12.40
CA HIS A 59 -10.49 9.43 -11.33
C HIS A 59 -9.60 9.15 -10.10
N GLY A 60 -8.66 8.20 -10.17
CA GLY A 60 -7.80 7.82 -9.04
C GLY A 60 -8.52 7.00 -7.97
N ASN A 61 -9.69 6.42 -8.29
CA ASN A 61 -10.44 5.57 -7.37
C ASN A 61 -10.09 4.10 -7.59
N CYS A 62 -10.15 3.31 -6.52
CA CYS A 62 -10.05 1.86 -6.56
C CYS A 62 -11.03 1.28 -7.59
N LYS A 63 -10.51 0.53 -8.57
CA LYS A 63 -11.31 -0.10 -9.64
C LYS A 63 -12.32 -1.12 -9.11
N PHE A 64 -12.11 -1.64 -7.90
CA PHE A 64 -12.93 -2.71 -7.32
C PHE A 64 -14.09 -2.21 -6.45
N CYS A 65 -13.93 -1.08 -5.75
CA CYS A 65 -14.96 -0.60 -4.80
C CYS A 65 -15.26 0.90 -4.88
N GLY A 66 -14.59 1.63 -5.77
CA GLY A 66 -14.79 3.07 -5.98
C GLY A 66 -14.24 3.99 -4.89
N ARG A 67 -13.56 3.48 -3.85
CA ARG A 67 -12.88 4.31 -2.84
C ARG A 67 -11.82 5.17 -3.51
N ASN A 68 -11.84 6.47 -3.24
CA ASN A 68 -10.76 7.37 -3.68
C ASN A 68 -9.45 7.02 -2.98
N ILE A 69 -8.36 6.89 -3.75
CA ILE A 69 -7.01 6.54 -3.26
C ILE A 69 -6.08 7.76 -3.31
N SER A 70 -6.44 8.80 -4.06
CA SER A 70 -5.58 9.94 -4.42
C SER A 70 -5.94 11.23 -3.68
N LYS A 71 -6.59 11.15 -2.51
CA LYS A 71 -6.97 12.31 -1.72
C LYS A 71 -6.09 12.49 -0.50
#